data_AF-A0A969GCB6-F1
#
_entry.id   AF-A0A969GCB6-F1
#
_cell.length_a   1.000
_cell.length_b   1.000
_cell.length_c   1.000
_cell.angle_alpha   90.00
_cell.angle_beta   90.00
_cell.angle_gamma   90.00
#
_symmetry.space_group_name_H-M   'P 1'
#
loop_
_entity.id
_entity.type
_entity.pdbx_description
1 polymer ?
#
loop_
_entity_poly.entity_id
_entity_poly.type
_entity_poly.pdbx_seq_one_letter_code
_entity_poly.pdbx_strand_id
1 'polypeptide(L)' 'MPYIVKSRINDDLFNNLSKDNFPIIFEGLHSCGMLARFDERLKIVRMHNIEWQYYEHLAKKEKHFLKRLFF' A
#
# COMPACT_ATOMS: atom_id res chain seq x y z
N MET A 1 -12.18 -2.09 -8.52
CA MET A 1 -11.40 -1.79 -7.30
C MET A 1 -11.89 -2.66 -6.15
N PRO A 2 -11.01 -3.30 -5.36
CA PRO A 2 -11.39 -4.16 -4.23
C PRO A 2 -12.27 -3.43 -3.21
N TYR A 3 -13.22 -4.14 -2.58
CA TYR A 3 -14.15 -3.54 -1.61
C TYR A 3 -13.41 -2.88 -0.45
N ILE A 4 -12.36 -3.54 0.05
CA ILE A 4 -11.51 -3.06 1.14
C ILE A 4 -10.79 -1.73 0.83
N VAL A 5 -10.61 -1.39 -0.45
CA VAL A 5 -10.09 -0.08 -0.89
C VAL A 5 -11.26 0.89 -1.10
N LYS A 6 -12.32 0.45 -1.79
CA LYS A 6 -13.47 1.28 -2.15
C LYS A 6 -14.22 1.82 -0.92
N SER A 7 -14.37 1.02 0.13
CA SER A 7 -15.07 1.42 1.37
C SER A 7 -14.33 2.50 2.17
N ARG A 8 -13.06 2.78 1.84
CA ARG A 8 -12.21 3.77 2.53
C ARG A 8 -12.07 5.08 1.75
N ILE A 9 -12.69 5.20 0.59
CA ILE A 9 -12.75 6.46 -0.16
C ILE A 9 -13.82 7.33 0.48
N ASN A 10 -13.42 8.53 0.91
CA ASN A 10 -14.30 9.48 1.57
C ASN A 10 -14.05 10.88 0.96
N ASP A 11 -15.10 11.48 0.40
CA ASP A 11 -14.98 12.75 -0.30
C ASP A 11 -14.79 13.93 0.66
N ASP A 12 -15.30 13.86 1.90
CA ASP A 12 -15.05 14.89 2.92
C ASP A 12 -13.58 14.94 3.32
N LEU A 13 -12.94 13.77 3.46
CA LEU A 13 -11.51 13.65 3.70
C LEU A 13 -10.70 14.25 2.53
N PHE A 14 -11.10 13.94 1.29
CA PHE A 14 -10.47 14.52 0.11
C PHE A 14 -10.58 16.05 0.11
N ASN A 15 -11.77 16.59 0.35
CA ASN A 15 -12.01 18.03 0.40
C ASN A 15 -11.21 18.72 1.51
N ASN A 16 -11.08 18.06 2.67
CA ASN A 16 -10.28 18.58 3.78
C ASN A 16 -8.79 18.57 3.47
N LEU A 17 -8.26 17.47 2.93
CA LEU A 17 -6.86 17.38 2.54
C LEU A 17 -6.53 18.37 1.42
N SER A 18 -7.47 18.67 0.52
CA SER A 18 -7.27 19.63 -0.58
C SER A 18 -7.15 21.09 -0.12
N LYS A 19 -7.30 21.40 1.17
CA LYS A 19 -7.13 22.76 1.72
C LYS A 19 -5.66 23.17 1.89
N ASP A 20 -4.73 22.23 1.75
CA ASP A 20 -3.28 22.46 1.86
C ASP A 20 -2.49 21.57 0.88
N ASN A 21 -1.17 21.71 0.89
CA ASN A 21 -0.26 20.93 0.04
C ASN A 21 0.83 20.18 0.84
N PHE A 22 0.58 19.84 2.11
CA PHE A 22 1.56 19.09 2.92
C PHE A 22 1.74 17.65 2.43
N PRO A 23 2.89 16.99 2.57
CA PRO A 23 3.03 15.60 2.12
C PRO A 23 1.97 14.64 2.72
N ILE A 24 1.44 13.71 1.93
CA ILE A 24 0.50 12.69 2.41
C ILE A 24 1.21 11.34 2.51
N ILE A 25 1.04 10.67 3.65
CA ILE A 25 1.50 9.30 3.87
C ILE A 25 0.30 8.36 3.78
N PHE A 26 0.38 7.40 2.87
CA PHE A 26 -0.56 6.30 2.70
C PHE A 26 0.00 5.06 3.37
N GLU A 27 -0.60 4.67 4.49
CA GLU A 27 -0.25 3.47 5.24
C GLU A 27 -1.02 2.27 4.65
N GLY A 28 -0.30 1.41 3.92
CA GLY A 28 -0.79 0.22 3.21
C GLY A 28 -1.57 0.48 1.89
N LEU A 29 -1.62 -0.53 1.01
CA LEU A 29 -2.35 -0.45 -0.28
C LEU A 29 -3.83 -0.10 -0.14
N HIS A 30 -4.41 -0.47 0.99
CA HIS A 30 -5.80 -0.22 1.32
C HIS A 30 -6.19 1.26 1.40
N SER A 31 -5.23 2.16 1.69
CA SER A 31 -5.47 3.60 1.74
C SER A 31 -5.23 4.28 0.40
N CYS A 32 -4.65 3.60 -0.59
CA CYS A 32 -4.21 4.18 -1.85
C CYS A 32 -5.33 4.47 -2.86
N GLY A 33 -6.61 4.32 -2.48
CA GLY A 33 -7.77 4.51 -3.36
C GLY A 33 -7.92 5.93 -3.93
N MET A 34 -7.30 6.94 -3.30
CA MET A 34 -7.35 8.34 -3.74
C MET A 34 -6.00 8.87 -4.23
N LEU A 35 -5.01 8.00 -4.46
CA LEU A 35 -3.64 8.40 -4.79
C LEU A 35 -3.53 9.23 -6.08
N ALA A 36 -4.41 8.97 -7.04
CA ALA A 36 -4.53 9.70 -8.31
C ALA A 36 -5.34 11.01 -8.21
N ARG A 37 -5.97 11.32 -7.07
CA ARG A 37 -6.77 12.54 -6.90
C ARG A 37 -5.96 13.74 -6.40
N PHE A 38 -4.73 13.50 -5.93
CA PHE A 38 -3.84 14.54 -5.42
C PHE A 38 -2.68 14.75 -6.39
N ASP A 39 -2.94 15.44 -7.49
CA ASP A 39 -1.91 15.75 -8.49
C ASP A 39 -0.88 16.75 -7.93
N GLU A 40 0.38 16.60 -8.34
CA GLU A 40 1.53 17.44 -7.95
C GLU A 40 1.92 17.46 -6.45
N ARG A 41 1.12 16.87 -5.56
CA ARG A 41 1.42 16.74 -4.13
C ARG A 41 2.41 15.60 -3.85
N LEU A 42 3.34 15.79 -2.91
CA LEU A 42 4.22 14.72 -2.46
C LEU A 42 3.40 13.62 -1.76
N LYS A 43 3.50 12.40 -2.29
CA LYS A 43 2.75 11.22 -1.83
C LYS A 43 3.75 10.12 -1.48
N ILE A 44 3.64 9.60 -0.27
CA ILE A 44 4.50 8.52 0.24
C ILE A 44 3.60 7.33 0.52
N VAL A 45 3.93 6.16 -0.02
CA VAL A 45 3.24 4.91 0.33
C VAL A 45 4.15 4.09 1.22
N ARG A 46 3.67 3.75 2.41
CA ARG A 46 4.38 2.88 3.35
C ARG A 46 3.64 1.56 3.47
N MET A 47 4.33 0.49 3.11
CA MET A 47 3.80 -0.87 3.21
C MET A 47 4.09 -1.44 4.60
N HIS A 48 3.05 -1.91 5.30
CA HIS A 48 3.19 -2.63 6.56
C HIS A 48 3.55 -4.10 6.36
N ASN A 49 3.04 -4.71 5.28
CA ASN A 49 3.32 -6.10 4.98
C ASN A 49 4.51 -6.13 4.02
N ILE A 50 5.66 -6.49 4.55
CA ILE A 50 6.81 -6.80 3.73
C ILE A 50 6.68 -8.27 3.31
N GLU A 51 5.69 -8.56 2.46
CA GLU A 51 5.37 -9.95 2.06
C GLU A 51 6.60 -10.63 1.46
N TRP A 52 7.45 -9.88 0.76
CA TRP A 52 8.72 -10.39 0.27
C TRP A 52 9.66 -10.86 1.39
N GLN A 53 9.66 -10.21 2.57
CA GLN A 53 10.42 -10.73 3.72
C GLN A 53 9.78 -12.01 4.23
N TYR A 54 8.46 -12.09 4.32
CA TYR A 54 7.79 -13.32 4.73
C TYR A 54 8.14 -14.49 3.81
N TYR A 55 8.04 -14.29 2.49
CA TYR A 55 8.41 -15.30 1.49
C TYR A 55 9.90 -15.59 1.47
N GLU A 56 10.77 -14.60 1.64
CA GLU A 56 12.22 -14.80 1.76
C GLU A 56 12.57 -15.68 2.97
N HIS A 57 11.95 -15.44 4.14
CA HIS A 57 12.14 -16.26 5.32
C HIS A 57 11.60 -17.68 5.14
N LEU A 58 10.50 -17.83 4.38
CA LEU A 58 9.94 -19.14 4.05
C LEU A 58 10.85 -19.90 3.09
N ALA A 59 11.37 -19.24 2.05
CA ALA A 59 12.34 -19.78 1.10
C ALA A 59 13.62 -20.24 1.81
N LYS A 60 14.16 -19.43 2.74
CA LYS A 60 15.34 -19.80 3.55
C LYS A 60 15.13 -21.07 4.40
N LYS A 61 13.90 -21.35 4.82
CA LYS A 61 13.54 -22.54 5.62
C LYS A 61 13.08 -23.74 4.78
N GLU A 62 12.83 -23.56 3.49
CA GLU A 62 12.37 -24.60 2.58
C GLU A 62 13.52 -25.54 2.17
N LYS A 63 13.27 -26.85 2.26
CA LYS A 63 14.25 -27.90 1.98
C LYS A 63 14.24 -28.30 0.50
N HIS A 64 13.08 -28.19 -0.15
CA HIS A 64 12.93 -28.56 -1.56
C HIS A 64 13.33 -27.41 -2.48
N PHE A 65 14.34 -27.64 -3.32
CA PHE A 65 14.89 -26.62 -4.23
C PHE A 65 13.84 -25.93 -5.12
N LEU A 66 12.89 -26.70 -5.69
CA LEU A 66 11.83 -26.14 -6.54
C LEU A 66 10.86 -25.26 -5.77
N LYS A 67 10.52 -25.62 -4.53
CA LYS A 67 9.63 -24.81 -3.68
C LYS A 67 10.34 -23.55 -3.18
N ARG A 68 11.63 -23.65 -2.89
CA ARG A 68 12.47 -22.51 -2.51
C ARG A 68 12.62 -21.48 -3.63
N LEU A 69 12.55 -21.89 -4.90
CA LEU A 69 12.60 -20.97 -6.05
C LEU A 69 11.23 -20.28 -6.30
N PHE A 70 10.14 -20.90 -5.83
CA PHE A 70 8.79 -20.37 -5.95
C PHE A 70 8.48 -19.30 -4.89
N PHE A 71 8.98 -19.47 -3.67
CA PHE A 71 8.91 -18.49 -2.59
C PHE A 71 10.01 -17.42 -2.74
#